data_AF-A0A838EBK3-F1
#
_entry.id   AF-A0A838EBK3-F1
#
_cell.length_a   1.000
_cell.length_b   1.000
_cell.length_c   1.000
_cell.angle_alpha   90.00
_cell.angle_beta   90.00
_cell.angle_gamma   90.00
#
_symmetry.space_group_name_H-M   'P 1'
#
loop_
_entity.id
_entity.type
_entity.pdbx_description
1 polymer ?
#
loop_
_entity_poly.entity_id
_entity_poly.type
_entity_poly.pdbx_seq_one_letter_code
_entity_poly.pdbx_strand_id
1 'polypeptide(L)'
;MRPITNNQELLYFWAIGDLHYRTLAAWNEFHTRRLVPMFEDLHTLWEGNEKPAFCVSPGDIVDTGAPENYRLARIRLESHLGTIPFYAGIGNHEYYGTDGEDPETIIETFTTMWEKPLRYAWVAGKVACIMLDYPNPRTLVEEKKVYISQKTLAFLDDALKEFAAYPAIVFLHCPLHNTVLDRDPELHRDYHSLQSFFAPENSQEVRNILARHKNVCLYLSGHTHSGWEAPNLVSTEYLGDHPVTFVNLMSPWYTGRHKDPEIKADGTLEYTPDNPDVQPTFAIRIYPQQINIRVRDHHTRQWLKEWNVPRT
;
A
#
# COMPACT_ATOMS: atom_id res chain seq x y z
N MET A 1 -36.64 14.59 -16.65
CA MET A 1 -35.52 15.27 -15.97
C MET A 1 -34.33 14.34 -16.02
N ARG A 2 -33.22 14.73 -16.66
CA ARG A 2 -31.96 13.99 -16.49
C ARG A 2 -31.49 14.24 -15.06
N PRO A 3 -31.19 13.21 -14.25
CA PRO A 3 -30.61 13.45 -12.94
C PRO A 3 -29.26 14.15 -13.18
N ILE A 4 -29.10 15.33 -12.58
CA ILE A 4 -27.80 15.99 -12.49
C ILE A 4 -27.00 15.10 -11.54
N THR A 5 -26.24 14.15 -12.08
CA THR A 5 -25.24 13.43 -11.30
C THR A 5 -24.23 14.47 -10.86
N ASN A 6 -24.25 14.80 -9.57
CA ASN A 6 -23.28 15.71 -8.99
C ASN A 6 -21.91 15.02 -9.04
N ASN A 7 -21.18 15.22 -10.14
CA ASN A 7 -19.94 14.52 -10.46
C ASN A 7 -18.73 15.18 -9.77
N GLN A 8 -18.97 15.89 -8.67
CA GLN A 8 -17.93 16.59 -7.93
C GLN A 8 -17.05 15.56 -7.22
N GLU A 9 -15.74 15.68 -7.43
CA GLU A 9 -14.75 14.86 -6.75
C GLU A 9 -14.86 14.99 -5.23
N LEU A 10 -14.82 13.86 -4.52
CA LEU A 10 -14.86 13.78 -3.06
C LEU A 10 -13.45 13.79 -2.46
N LEU A 11 -12.49 13.19 -3.16
CA LEU A 11 -11.09 13.07 -2.76
C LEU A 11 -10.23 12.66 -3.96
N TYR A 12 -9.03 13.24 -4.07
CA TYR A 12 -7.94 12.80 -4.94
C TYR A 12 -6.66 12.61 -4.13
N PHE A 13 -6.03 11.44 -4.26
CA PHE A 13 -4.79 11.11 -3.56
C PHE A 13 -3.91 10.18 -4.41
N TRP A 14 -2.65 9.98 -4.01
CA TRP A 14 -1.76 8.98 -4.60
C TRP A 14 -1.40 7.90 -3.58
N ALA A 15 -1.33 6.66 -4.06
CA ALA A 15 -0.90 5.51 -3.28
C ALA A 15 0.38 4.92 -3.88
N ILE A 16 1.34 4.60 -3.00
CA ILE A 16 2.68 4.11 -3.35
C ILE A 16 2.94 2.85 -2.52
N GLY A 17 3.11 1.71 -3.18
CA GLY A 17 3.46 0.46 -2.49
C GLY A 17 4.92 0.45 -2.03
N ASP A 18 5.22 -0.34 -1.01
CA ASP A 18 6.49 -1.02 -0.76
C ASP A 18 7.74 -0.25 -1.26
N LEU A 19 8.12 0.79 -0.52
CA LEU A 19 9.20 1.70 -0.90
C LEU A 19 10.59 1.14 -0.55
N HIS A 20 10.73 0.36 0.52
CA HIS A 20 12.00 -0.24 0.99
C HIS A 20 13.22 0.69 1.04
N TYR A 21 13.10 1.85 1.69
CA TYR A 21 14.29 2.67 1.98
C TYR A 21 15.27 1.92 2.90
N ARG A 22 16.57 2.00 2.59
CA ARG A 22 17.64 1.44 3.41
C ARG A 22 18.90 2.27 3.30
N THR A 23 19.59 2.49 4.43
CA THR A 23 20.81 3.33 4.50
C THR A 23 22.08 2.63 4.00
N LEU A 24 22.06 1.31 3.86
CA LEU A 24 23.17 0.53 3.31
C LEU A 24 23.59 1.12 1.95
N ALA A 25 24.86 1.51 1.81
CA ALA A 25 25.31 2.35 0.70
C ALA A 25 24.97 1.80 -0.69
N ALA A 26 25.27 0.51 -0.93
CA ALA A 26 24.96 -0.15 -2.20
C ALA A 26 23.45 -0.17 -2.49
N TRP A 27 22.62 -0.44 -1.47
CA TRP A 27 21.16 -0.39 -1.60
C TRP A 27 20.69 1.02 -1.94
N ASN A 28 21.07 1.99 -1.12
CA ASN A 28 20.65 3.38 -1.23
C ASN A 28 21.03 3.99 -2.59
N GLU A 29 22.18 3.60 -3.15
CA GLU A 29 22.62 4.05 -4.47
C GLU A 29 21.67 3.61 -5.59
N PHE A 30 21.37 2.32 -5.69
CA PHE A 30 20.42 1.81 -6.70
C PHE A 30 19.00 2.29 -6.44
N HIS A 31 18.58 2.29 -5.18
CA HIS A 31 17.29 2.76 -4.73
C HIS A 31 17.03 4.21 -5.12
N THR A 32 17.97 5.11 -4.83
CA THR A 32 17.89 6.52 -5.22
C THR A 32 17.80 6.69 -6.73
N ARG A 33 18.63 5.96 -7.51
CA ARG A 33 18.59 6.01 -8.98
C ARG A 33 17.23 5.57 -9.55
N ARG A 34 16.51 4.70 -8.82
CA ARG A 34 15.20 4.21 -9.22
C ARG A 34 14.07 5.15 -8.81
N LEU A 35 14.03 5.59 -7.54
CA LEU A 35 12.89 6.35 -7.02
C LEU A 35 12.95 7.85 -7.31
N VAL A 36 14.12 8.46 -7.48
CA VAL A 36 14.21 9.91 -7.75
C VAL A 36 13.48 10.27 -9.07
N PRO A 37 13.72 9.59 -10.21
CA PRO A 37 12.98 9.87 -11.45
C PRO A 37 11.46 9.72 -11.32
N MET A 38 11.01 8.78 -10.47
CA MET A 38 9.59 8.60 -10.15
C MET A 38 8.99 9.84 -9.50
N PHE A 39 9.65 10.37 -8.45
CA PHE A 39 9.18 11.58 -7.79
C PHE A 39 9.31 12.83 -8.67
N GLU A 40 10.33 12.95 -9.52
CA GLU A 40 10.44 14.05 -10.50
C GLU A 40 9.27 14.08 -11.49
N ASP A 41 8.86 12.91 -11.98
CA ASP A 41 7.70 12.80 -12.86
C ASP A 41 6.38 13.09 -12.12
N LEU A 42 6.25 12.67 -10.85
CA LEU A 42 5.12 13.09 -10.01
C LEU A 42 5.06 14.61 -9.83
N HIS A 43 6.19 15.29 -9.60
CA HIS A 43 6.20 16.76 -9.51
C HIS A 43 5.75 17.40 -10.80
N THR A 44 6.26 16.91 -11.93
CA THR A 44 5.87 17.39 -13.27
C THR A 44 4.36 17.26 -13.47
N LEU A 45 3.76 16.13 -13.04
CA LEU A 45 2.32 15.94 -13.09
C LEU A 45 1.56 16.93 -12.20
N TRP A 46 2.02 17.16 -10.98
CA TRP A 46 1.31 17.97 -9.98
C TRP A 46 1.51 19.49 -10.14
N GLU A 47 2.59 19.94 -10.78
CA GLU A 47 2.78 21.35 -11.13
C GLU A 47 1.82 21.80 -12.24
N GLY A 48 1.52 20.91 -13.18
CA GLY A 48 0.61 21.18 -14.30
C GLY A 48 -0.87 20.87 -14.03
N ASN A 49 -1.21 20.31 -12.87
CA ASN A 49 -2.57 19.83 -12.56
C ASN A 49 -2.96 20.09 -11.09
N GLU A 50 -4.12 19.61 -10.69
CA GLU A 50 -4.52 19.56 -9.29
C GLU A 50 -3.53 18.71 -8.47
N LYS A 51 -3.14 19.20 -7.29
CA LYS A 51 -2.30 18.46 -6.35
C LYS A 51 -3.14 17.47 -5.56
N PRO A 52 -2.63 16.27 -5.25
CA PRO A 52 -3.35 15.35 -4.40
C PRO A 52 -3.48 15.89 -2.97
N ALA A 53 -4.54 15.48 -2.29
CA ALA A 53 -4.75 15.79 -0.88
C ALA A 53 -3.66 15.17 0.01
N PHE A 54 -3.13 14.00 -0.37
CA PHE A 54 -2.03 13.31 0.30
C PHE A 54 -1.42 12.21 -0.60
N CYS A 55 -0.27 11.70 -0.16
CA CYS A 55 0.28 10.41 -0.58
C CYS A 55 0.18 9.40 0.58
N VAL A 56 0.05 8.11 0.27
CA VAL A 56 -0.07 7.05 1.28
C VAL A 56 0.72 5.82 0.86
N SER A 57 1.30 5.12 1.83
CA SER A 57 1.87 3.78 1.65
C SER A 57 1.37 2.87 2.76
N PRO A 58 0.79 1.69 2.47
CA PRO A 58 0.19 0.85 3.49
C PRO A 58 1.21 0.04 4.31
N GLY A 59 2.49 0.03 3.94
CA GLY A 59 3.58 -0.64 4.67
C GLY A 59 4.84 -0.81 3.81
N ASP A 60 5.88 -1.43 4.37
CA ASP A 60 7.19 -1.66 3.75
C ASP A 60 7.80 -0.38 3.18
N ILE A 61 7.71 0.70 3.94
CA ILE A 61 8.34 1.98 3.61
C ILE A 61 9.86 1.86 3.74
N VAL A 62 10.32 1.09 4.72
CA VAL A 62 11.74 0.79 4.96
C VAL A 62 12.00 -0.70 4.76
N ASP A 63 13.19 -1.05 4.26
CA ASP A 63 13.55 -2.45 4.03
C ASP A 63 13.81 -3.22 5.33
N THR A 64 14.27 -2.50 6.36
CA THR A 64 14.42 -3.00 7.71
C THR A 64 13.98 -1.92 8.69
N GLY A 65 13.41 -2.31 9.83
CA GLY A 65 12.90 -1.42 10.89
C GLY A 65 13.95 -0.58 11.63
N ALA A 66 15.19 -0.52 11.12
CA ALA A 66 16.27 0.23 11.73
C ALA A 66 15.96 1.75 11.74
N PRO A 67 16.16 2.46 12.87
CA PRO A 67 15.82 3.89 12.99
C PRO A 67 16.43 4.79 11.90
N GLU A 68 17.64 4.49 11.44
CA GLU A 68 18.31 5.23 10.37
C GLU A 68 17.62 5.09 9.01
N ASN A 69 16.98 3.97 8.72
CA ASN A 69 16.20 3.80 7.49
C ASN A 69 14.94 4.67 7.53
N TYR A 70 14.26 4.75 8.68
CA TYR A 70 13.12 5.66 8.82
C TYR A 70 13.53 7.12 8.69
N ARG A 71 14.66 7.53 9.27
CA ARG A 71 15.19 8.89 9.11
C ARG A 71 15.48 9.19 7.64
N LEU A 72 16.12 8.27 6.93
CA LEU A 72 16.36 8.39 5.49
C LEU A 72 15.05 8.53 4.72
N ALA A 73 14.09 7.62 4.95
CA ALA A 73 12.79 7.63 4.29
C ALA A 73 12.04 8.94 4.52
N ARG A 74 11.98 9.42 5.77
CA ARG A 74 11.31 10.68 6.14
C ARG A 74 11.95 11.87 5.44
N ILE A 75 13.28 12.01 5.49
CA ILE A 75 13.99 13.11 4.81
C ILE A 75 13.72 13.07 3.29
N ARG A 76 13.79 11.89 2.67
CA ARG A 76 13.56 11.74 1.22
C ARG A 76 12.12 12.05 0.84
N LEU A 77 11.15 11.50 1.56
CA LEU A 77 9.74 11.72 1.29
C LEU A 77 9.33 13.17 1.56
N GLU A 78 9.83 13.82 2.62
CA GLU A 78 9.61 15.25 2.87
C GLU A 78 10.24 16.10 1.75
N SER A 79 11.45 15.76 1.32
CA SER A 79 12.13 16.47 0.21
C SER A 79 11.39 16.33 -1.12
N HIS A 80 10.78 15.17 -1.39
CA HIS A 80 10.02 14.95 -2.62
C HIS A 80 8.60 15.52 -2.50
N LEU A 81 7.84 15.16 -1.48
CA LEU A 81 6.43 15.52 -1.39
C LEU A 81 6.20 17.00 -1.00
N GLY A 82 7.21 17.65 -0.43
CA GLY A 82 7.13 19.04 0.01
C GLY A 82 6.02 19.21 1.04
N THR A 83 4.96 19.94 0.66
CA THR A 83 3.80 20.17 1.55
C THR A 83 2.69 19.11 1.43
N ILE A 84 2.81 18.15 0.51
CA ILE A 84 1.81 17.09 0.36
C ILE A 84 1.99 16.10 1.52
N PRO A 85 0.97 15.89 2.38
CA PRO A 85 1.08 14.96 3.50
C PRO A 85 1.37 13.53 3.03
N PHE A 86 2.18 12.81 3.82
CA PHE A 86 2.42 11.38 3.64
C PHE A 86 1.83 10.60 4.81
N TYR A 87 0.97 9.63 4.52
CA TYR A 87 0.39 8.73 5.52
C TYR A 87 1.08 7.36 5.44
N ALA A 88 1.78 7.01 6.51
CA ALA A 88 2.56 5.78 6.63
C ALA A 88 1.76 4.66 7.30
N GLY A 89 1.70 3.50 6.66
CA GLY A 89 1.31 2.23 7.26
C GLY A 89 2.54 1.41 7.66
N ILE A 90 2.30 0.33 8.39
CA ILE A 90 3.34 -0.62 8.81
C ILE A 90 3.15 -1.92 8.04
N GLY A 91 4.23 -2.45 7.45
CA GLY A 91 4.30 -3.75 6.79
C GLY A 91 5.17 -4.73 7.56
N ASN A 92 5.52 -5.86 6.93
CA ASN A 92 6.37 -6.86 7.58
C ASN A 92 7.82 -6.39 7.68
N HIS A 93 8.35 -5.64 6.71
CA HIS A 93 9.75 -5.20 6.69
C HIS A 93 10.10 -4.29 7.88
N GLU A 94 9.13 -3.49 8.34
CA GLU A 94 9.28 -2.68 9.55
C GLU A 94 9.57 -3.51 10.82
N TYR A 95 9.23 -4.80 10.85
CA TYR A 95 9.51 -5.70 11.98
C TYR A 95 10.86 -6.41 11.94
N TYR A 96 11.63 -6.25 10.87
CA TYR A 96 12.98 -6.81 10.76
C TYR A 96 14.00 -5.70 11.07
N GLY A 97 14.37 -5.54 12.33
CA GLY A 97 15.49 -4.70 12.78
C GLY A 97 16.79 -5.48 12.94
N THR A 98 17.79 -4.93 13.65
CA THR A 98 18.95 -5.72 14.06
C THR A 98 18.52 -6.91 14.92
N ASP A 99 19.16 -8.07 14.74
CA ASP A 99 18.75 -9.32 15.38
C ASP A 99 18.57 -9.16 16.91
N GLY A 100 17.35 -9.44 17.38
CA GLY A 100 16.99 -9.43 18.81
C GLY A 100 16.27 -8.19 19.32
N GLU A 101 15.95 -7.20 18.48
CA GLU A 101 15.14 -6.05 18.93
C GLU A 101 13.70 -6.47 19.33
N ASP A 102 13.26 -5.94 20.46
CA ASP A 102 11.92 -6.15 21.01
C ASP A 102 10.86 -5.54 20.07
N PRO A 103 9.81 -6.31 19.70
CA PRO A 103 8.62 -5.79 19.03
C PRO A 103 8.09 -4.45 19.56
N GLU A 104 8.14 -4.20 20.87
CA GLU A 104 7.68 -2.93 21.44
C GLU A 104 8.55 -1.75 21.02
N THR A 105 9.88 -1.96 20.96
CA THR A 105 10.84 -0.95 20.50
C THR A 105 10.66 -0.61 19.02
N ILE A 106 10.28 -1.60 18.20
CA ILE A 106 9.96 -1.40 16.78
C ILE A 106 8.71 -0.51 16.63
N ILE A 107 7.65 -0.80 17.41
CA ILE A 107 6.40 -0.03 17.40
C ILE A 107 6.64 1.41 17.87
N GLU A 108 7.43 1.59 18.92
CA GLU A 108 7.83 2.92 19.41
C GLU A 108 8.60 3.68 18.33
N THR A 109 9.59 3.04 17.71
CA THR A 109 10.39 3.65 16.64
C THR A 109 9.51 4.10 15.48
N PHE A 110 8.62 3.24 14.98
CA PHE A 110 7.66 3.61 13.93
C PHE A 110 6.80 4.81 14.37
N THR A 111 6.22 4.73 15.56
CA THR A 111 5.28 5.73 16.08
C THR A 111 5.95 7.09 16.27
N THR A 112 7.18 7.11 16.78
CA THR A 112 7.97 8.33 16.94
C THR A 112 8.37 8.92 15.59
N MET A 113 8.79 8.08 14.62
CA MET A 113 9.23 8.56 13.32
C MET A 113 8.09 9.13 12.47
N TRP A 114 6.91 8.52 12.52
CA TRP A 114 5.75 8.93 11.72
C TRP A 114 4.73 9.79 12.47
N GLU A 115 4.89 9.95 13.78
CA GLU A 115 3.97 10.70 14.65
C GLU A 115 2.52 10.17 14.52
N LYS A 116 2.39 8.86 14.34
CA LYS A 116 1.13 8.12 14.19
C LYS A 116 1.21 6.79 14.92
N PRO A 117 0.14 6.36 15.62
CA PRO A 117 0.06 4.98 16.08
C PRO A 117 -0.04 4.04 14.86
N LEU A 118 0.16 2.73 15.06
CA LEU A 118 0.08 1.75 13.95
C LEU A 118 -1.31 1.68 13.29
N ARG A 119 -2.36 1.94 14.09
CA ARG A 119 -3.76 1.97 13.67
C ARG A 119 -4.30 3.37 13.88
N TYR A 120 -4.78 4.01 12.82
CA TYR A 120 -5.34 5.35 12.90
C TYR A 120 -6.33 5.60 11.78
N ALA A 121 -7.22 6.57 12.01
CA ALA A 121 -8.19 7.00 11.02
C ALA A 121 -8.18 8.52 10.90
N TRP A 122 -8.54 9.03 9.72
CA TRP A 122 -8.68 10.46 9.46
C TRP A 122 -9.72 10.70 8.38
N VAL A 123 -10.16 11.95 8.24
CA VAL A 123 -11.01 12.37 7.13
C VAL A 123 -10.19 13.27 6.21
N ALA A 124 -10.24 12.98 4.90
CA ALA A 124 -9.65 13.80 3.87
C ALA A 124 -10.73 14.16 2.84
N GLY A 125 -10.96 15.46 2.62
CA GLY A 125 -12.09 15.92 1.83
C GLY A 125 -13.41 15.42 2.43
N LYS A 126 -14.14 14.57 1.68
CA LYS A 126 -15.41 13.96 2.11
C LYS A 126 -15.32 12.45 2.28
N VAL A 127 -14.12 11.92 2.55
CA VAL A 127 -13.86 10.48 2.62
C VAL A 127 -13.09 10.16 3.91
N ALA A 128 -13.51 9.10 4.60
CA ALA A 128 -12.78 8.55 5.74
C ALA A 128 -11.70 7.58 5.27
N CYS A 129 -10.54 7.66 5.89
CA CYS A 129 -9.37 6.84 5.60
C CYS A 129 -8.96 6.12 6.87
N ILE A 130 -8.79 4.80 6.80
CA ILE A 130 -8.55 3.92 7.96
C ILE A 130 -7.29 3.09 7.69
N MET A 131 -6.21 3.39 8.40
CA MET A 131 -4.97 2.61 8.37
C MET A 131 -5.01 1.53 9.45
N LEU A 132 -4.81 0.27 9.03
CA LEU A 132 -4.69 -0.88 9.91
C LEU A 132 -3.21 -1.24 10.11
N ASP A 133 -2.91 -1.89 11.23
CA ASP A 133 -1.59 -2.45 11.48
C ASP A 133 -1.44 -3.84 10.85
N TYR A 134 -0.21 -4.14 10.41
CA TYR A 134 0.17 -5.46 9.96
C TYR A 134 0.53 -6.36 11.15
N PRO A 135 0.15 -7.65 11.17
CA PRO A 135 0.52 -8.55 12.26
C PRO A 135 2.03 -8.75 12.35
N ASN A 136 2.61 -8.61 13.54
CA ASN A 136 4.05 -8.82 13.71
C ASN A 136 4.47 -10.24 13.29
N PRO A 137 5.28 -10.40 12.22
CA PRO A 137 5.68 -11.71 11.71
C PRO A 137 6.58 -12.47 12.70
N ARG A 138 7.23 -11.78 13.63
CA ARG A 138 8.12 -12.38 14.65
C ARG A 138 7.37 -13.06 15.80
N THR A 139 6.07 -12.78 15.93
CA THR A 139 5.22 -13.34 17.00
C THR A 139 4.22 -14.37 16.47
N LEU A 140 4.35 -14.78 15.21
CA LEU A 140 3.45 -15.75 14.63
C LEU A 140 3.66 -17.12 15.27
N VAL A 141 2.55 -17.74 15.69
CA VAL A 141 2.54 -19.11 16.24
C VAL A 141 2.99 -20.12 15.19
N GLU A 142 2.61 -19.86 13.94
CA GLU A 142 3.09 -20.59 12.77
C GLU A 142 3.83 -19.59 11.87
N GLU A 143 5.13 -19.79 11.64
CA GLU A 143 6.06 -18.83 11.00
C GLU A 143 5.61 -18.30 9.63
N LYS A 144 4.61 -18.92 9.00
CA LYS A 144 4.10 -18.56 7.67
C LYS A 144 2.65 -18.14 7.66
N LYS A 145 1.94 -18.12 8.79
CA LYS A 145 0.51 -17.78 8.82
C LYS A 145 0.28 -16.45 9.52
N VAL A 146 -0.22 -15.50 8.75
CA VAL A 146 -0.53 -14.16 9.23
C VAL A 146 -1.98 -14.13 9.70
N TYR A 147 -2.24 -13.53 10.86
CA TYR A 147 -3.59 -13.37 11.40
C TYR A 147 -3.79 -11.92 11.83
N ILE A 148 -4.85 -11.29 11.31
CA ILE A 148 -5.25 -9.97 11.77
C ILE A 148 -5.73 -10.09 13.22
N SER A 149 -5.10 -9.33 14.12
CA SER A 149 -5.40 -9.43 15.55
C SER A 149 -6.84 -9.00 15.85
N GLN A 150 -7.43 -9.53 16.91
CA GLN A 150 -8.76 -9.09 17.36
C GLN A 150 -8.80 -7.59 17.70
N LYS A 151 -7.67 -7.03 18.16
CA LYS A 151 -7.52 -5.58 18.41
C LYS A 151 -7.62 -4.77 17.12
N THR A 152 -7.06 -5.28 16.02
CA THR A 152 -7.12 -4.67 14.68
C THR A 152 -8.51 -4.80 14.08
N LEU A 153 -9.13 -5.98 14.20
CA LEU A 153 -10.51 -6.23 13.74
C LEU A 153 -11.52 -5.35 14.48
N ALA A 154 -11.40 -5.22 15.80
CA ALA A 154 -12.24 -4.32 16.60
C ALA A 154 -12.04 -2.86 16.18
N PHE A 155 -10.79 -2.41 16.01
CA PHE A 155 -10.51 -1.06 15.52
C PHE A 155 -11.14 -0.78 14.15
N LEU A 156 -11.05 -1.71 13.21
CA LEU A 156 -11.68 -1.57 11.90
C LEU A 156 -13.21 -1.42 12.02
N ASP A 157 -13.86 -2.30 12.79
CA ASP A 157 -15.31 -2.30 12.99
C ASP A 157 -15.78 -1.00 13.67
N ASP A 158 -15.02 -0.51 14.65
CA ASP A 158 -15.35 0.72 15.38
C ASP A 158 -15.11 1.98 14.54
N ALA A 159 -13.99 2.06 13.79
CA ALA A 159 -13.72 3.19 12.91
C ALA A 159 -14.78 3.29 11.78
N LEU A 160 -15.19 2.16 11.20
CA LEU A 160 -16.23 2.16 10.17
C LEU A 160 -17.60 2.63 10.70
N LYS A 161 -17.94 2.29 11.96
CA LYS A 161 -19.13 2.82 12.64
C LYS A 161 -19.02 4.31 12.91
N GLU A 162 -17.88 4.76 13.45
CA GLU A 162 -17.62 6.16 13.77
C GLU A 162 -17.78 7.05 12.52
N PHE A 163 -17.28 6.58 11.38
CA PHE A 163 -17.33 7.30 10.11
C PHE A 163 -18.46 6.84 9.18
N ALA A 164 -19.56 6.30 9.71
CA ALA A 164 -20.68 5.77 8.91
C ALA A 164 -21.29 6.77 7.90
N ALA A 165 -21.13 8.08 8.16
CA ALA A 165 -21.60 9.15 7.29
C ALA A 165 -20.68 9.46 6.08
N TYR A 166 -19.46 8.91 6.05
CA TYR A 166 -18.47 9.15 5.00
C TYR A 166 -18.19 7.85 4.23
N PRO A 167 -18.05 7.88 2.89
CA PRO A 167 -17.37 6.79 2.18
C PRO A 167 -16.02 6.52 2.84
N ALA A 168 -15.66 5.25 2.98
CA ALA A 168 -14.46 4.82 3.69
C ALA A 168 -13.51 4.04 2.79
N ILE A 169 -12.22 4.30 2.99
CA ILE A 169 -11.09 3.57 2.41
C ILE A 169 -10.36 2.88 3.57
N VAL A 170 -10.02 1.62 3.37
CA VAL A 170 -9.20 0.84 4.31
C VAL A 170 -7.82 0.61 3.68
N PHE A 171 -6.78 0.76 4.49
CA PHE A 171 -5.40 0.47 4.12
C PHE A 171 -4.87 -0.61 5.07
N LEU A 172 -4.32 -1.68 4.51
CA LEU A 172 -3.57 -2.69 5.24
C LEU A 172 -2.45 -3.19 4.34
N HIS A 173 -1.25 -3.38 4.88
CA HIS A 173 -0.12 -3.79 4.07
C HIS A 173 -0.36 -5.07 3.24
N CYS A 174 -0.95 -6.14 3.80
CA CYS A 174 -1.24 -7.34 3.02
C CYS A 174 -2.62 -7.35 2.34
N PRO A 175 -2.73 -7.97 1.15
CA PRO A 175 -4.02 -8.23 0.53
C PRO A 175 -4.83 -9.27 1.32
N LEU A 176 -6.13 -9.31 1.06
CA LEU A 176 -6.97 -10.42 1.53
C LEU A 176 -6.79 -11.64 0.63
N HIS A 177 -7.07 -12.81 1.19
CA HIS A 177 -6.92 -14.06 0.46
C HIS A 177 -7.76 -14.02 -0.83
N ASN A 178 -7.16 -14.37 -1.97
CA ASN A 178 -7.74 -14.36 -3.31
C ASN A 178 -8.09 -12.98 -3.90
N THR A 179 -7.43 -11.89 -3.48
CA THR A 179 -7.63 -10.55 -4.08
C THR A 179 -6.54 -10.12 -5.05
N VAL A 180 -5.42 -10.84 -5.15
CA VAL A 180 -4.36 -10.66 -6.16
C VAL A 180 -3.69 -11.99 -6.47
N LEU A 181 -3.46 -12.29 -7.74
CA LEU A 181 -2.96 -13.57 -8.22
C LEU A 181 -1.65 -13.41 -9.00
N ASP A 182 -0.95 -14.52 -9.20
CA ASP A 182 0.29 -14.57 -9.99
C ASP A 182 0.00 -14.33 -11.47
N ARG A 183 0.82 -13.50 -12.13
CA ARG A 183 0.80 -13.30 -13.59
C ARG A 183 1.01 -14.60 -14.36
N ASP A 184 1.83 -15.50 -13.84
CA ASP A 184 2.12 -16.78 -14.46
C ASP A 184 2.39 -17.84 -13.38
N PRO A 185 1.34 -18.57 -12.95
CA PRO A 185 1.46 -19.59 -11.91
C PRO A 185 2.41 -20.75 -12.25
N GLU A 186 2.65 -21.04 -13.54
CA GLU A 186 3.57 -22.11 -13.97
C GLU A 186 5.03 -21.67 -13.78
N LEU A 187 5.31 -20.37 -13.92
CA LEU A 187 6.64 -19.79 -13.74
C LEU A 187 6.84 -19.15 -12.36
N HIS A 188 5.79 -19.12 -11.53
CA HIS A 188 5.79 -18.50 -10.21
C HIS A 188 6.31 -17.06 -10.23
N ARG A 189 5.78 -16.23 -11.13
CA ARG A 189 6.37 -14.91 -11.41
C ARG A 189 6.19 -13.93 -10.27
N ASP A 190 5.12 -14.04 -9.51
CA ASP A 190 4.79 -13.15 -8.41
C ASP A 190 4.53 -13.89 -7.10
N TYR A 191 4.71 -13.20 -5.98
CA TYR A 191 3.99 -13.56 -4.77
C TYR A 191 2.51 -13.18 -4.94
N HIS A 192 1.62 -13.88 -4.24
CA HIS A 192 0.19 -13.71 -4.44
C HIS A 192 -0.62 -14.08 -3.19
N SER A 193 -1.84 -13.58 -3.12
CA SER A 193 -2.72 -13.69 -1.94
C SER A 193 -3.29 -15.10 -1.67
N LEU A 194 -2.90 -16.13 -2.42
CA LEU A 194 -3.23 -17.53 -2.10
C LEU A 194 -2.13 -18.22 -1.30
N GLN A 195 -0.95 -17.59 -1.21
CA GLN A 195 0.16 -18.10 -0.42
C GLN A 195 -0.04 -17.66 1.03
N SER A 196 0.18 -18.59 1.97
CA SER A 196 0.36 -18.22 3.37
C SER A 196 1.48 -17.18 3.47
N PHE A 197 1.39 -16.29 4.46
CA PHE A 197 2.22 -15.10 4.70
C PHE A 197 1.83 -13.88 3.87
N PHE A 198 1.33 -14.07 2.65
CA PHE A 198 0.94 -12.95 1.77
C PHE A 198 -0.50 -12.48 1.96
N ALA A 199 -1.35 -13.30 2.59
CA ALA A 199 -2.68 -12.92 3.00
C ALA A 199 -2.97 -13.43 4.41
N PRO A 200 -3.84 -12.74 5.18
CA PRO A 200 -4.22 -13.22 6.49
C PRO A 200 -5.13 -14.45 6.39
N GLU A 201 -4.88 -15.47 7.20
CA GLU A 201 -5.69 -16.68 7.25
C GLU A 201 -7.14 -16.39 7.68
N ASN A 202 -7.34 -15.37 8.52
CA ASN A 202 -8.65 -14.85 8.90
C ASN A 202 -9.18 -13.75 7.96
N SER A 203 -8.80 -13.76 6.67
CA SER A 203 -9.34 -12.84 5.65
C SER A 203 -10.87 -12.79 5.61
N GLN A 204 -11.54 -13.91 5.91
CA GLN A 204 -13.00 -13.94 5.95
C GLN A 204 -13.58 -13.10 7.10
N GLU A 205 -12.90 -12.99 8.25
CA GLU A 205 -13.33 -12.12 9.34
C GLU A 205 -13.28 -10.64 8.92
N VAL A 206 -12.24 -10.24 8.18
CA VAL A 206 -12.14 -8.90 7.60
C VAL A 206 -13.29 -8.67 6.62
N ARG A 207 -13.52 -9.57 5.65
CA ARG A 207 -14.65 -9.48 4.71
C ARG A 207 -15.99 -9.38 5.43
N ASN A 208 -16.19 -10.14 6.50
CA ASN A 208 -17.42 -10.08 7.29
C ASN A 208 -17.63 -8.72 7.97
N ILE A 209 -16.56 -8.04 8.40
CA ILE A 209 -16.63 -6.65 8.90
C ILE A 209 -17.02 -5.72 7.76
N LEU A 210 -16.30 -5.77 6.63
CA LEU A 210 -16.57 -4.92 5.47
C LEU A 210 -18.03 -5.06 4.98
N ALA A 211 -18.54 -6.29 4.89
CA ALA A 211 -19.92 -6.58 4.47
C ALA A 211 -21.00 -5.92 5.36
N ARG A 212 -20.71 -5.62 6.63
CA ARG A 212 -21.66 -4.96 7.54
C ARG A 212 -21.67 -3.44 7.39
N HIS A 213 -20.63 -2.86 6.81
CA HIS A 213 -20.37 -1.42 6.80
C HIS A 213 -20.45 -0.86 5.38
N LYS A 214 -21.67 -0.52 4.93
CA LYS A 214 -21.95 -0.06 3.56
C LYS A 214 -21.20 1.19 3.11
N ASN A 215 -20.54 1.87 4.04
CA ASN A 215 -19.73 3.04 3.74
C ASN A 215 -18.34 2.67 3.21
N VAL A 216 -17.83 1.45 3.41
CA VAL A 216 -16.55 1.04 2.80
C VAL A 216 -16.68 0.83 1.30
N CYS A 217 -15.73 1.36 0.53
CA CYS A 217 -15.75 1.27 -0.93
C CYS A 217 -14.41 0.84 -1.54
N LEU A 218 -13.31 0.97 -0.80
CA LEU A 218 -11.98 0.68 -1.29
C LEU A 218 -11.11 0.07 -0.18
N TYR A 219 -10.31 -0.93 -0.55
CA TYR A 219 -9.33 -1.59 0.30
C TYR A 219 -8.00 -1.62 -0.44
N LEU A 220 -6.96 -0.96 0.09
CA LEU A 220 -5.63 -0.91 -0.51
C LEU A 220 -4.64 -1.76 0.29
N SER A 221 -3.80 -2.47 -0.45
CA SER A 221 -2.73 -3.34 0.05
C SER A 221 -1.47 -3.24 -0.80
N GLY A 222 -0.41 -3.94 -0.42
CA GLY A 222 0.89 -4.07 -1.11
C GLY A 222 1.44 -5.48 -0.88
N HIS A 223 2.66 -5.62 -0.35
CA HIS A 223 3.28 -6.86 0.17
C HIS A 223 3.67 -7.92 -0.87
N THR A 224 2.83 -8.13 -1.87
CA THR A 224 3.01 -9.21 -2.84
C THR A 224 4.01 -8.88 -3.95
N HIS A 225 4.39 -7.61 -4.08
CA HIS A 225 5.28 -7.14 -5.15
C HIS A 225 4.81 -7.59 -6.55
N SER A 226 3.51 -7.87 -6.71
CA SER A 226 3.00 -8.43 -7.97
C SER A 226 3.19 -7.43 -9.09
N GLY A 227 3.57 -7.91 -10.27
CA GLY A 227 3.74 -7.04 -11.42
C GLY A 227 2.41 -6.53 -11.99
N TRP A 228 2.53 -5.61 -12.94
CA TRP A 228 1.42 -4.79 -13.44
C TRP A 228 0.28 -5.60 -14.08
N GLU A 229 0.63 -6.74 -14.68
CA GLU A 229 -0.33 -7.62 -15.35
C GLU A 229 -0.98 -8.64 -14.40
N ALA A 230 -0.69 -8.56 -13.09
CA ALA A 230 -1.20 -9.50 -12.12
C ALA A 230 -2.73 -9.55 -12.15
N PRO A 231 -3.34 -10.73 -12.28
CA PRO A 231 -4.79 -10.85 -12.19
C PRO A 231 -5.27 -10.33 -10.84
N ASN A 232 -6.41 -9.64 -10.86
CA ASN A 232 -7.05 -9.02 -9.70
C ASN A 232 -6.24 -7.90 -9.02
N LEU A 233 -5.18 -7.37 -9.63
CA LEU A 233 -4.47 -6.18 -9.11
C LEU A 233 -5.43 -5.05 -8.70
N VAL A 234 -6.52 -4.88 -9.46
CA VAL A 234 -7.75 -4.21 -9.03
C VAL A 234 -8.92 -5.17 -9.26
N SER A 235 -9.68 -5.48 -8.22
CA SER A 235 -10.85 -6.37 -8.28
C SER A 235 -11.98 -5.86 -7.39
N THR A 236 -13.23 -6.07 -7.81
CA THR A 236 -14.41 -5.65 -7.03
C THR A 236 -15.20 -6.87 -6.60
N GLU A 237 -15.44 -7.00 -5.29
CA GLU A 237 -16.36 -7.99 -4.72
C GLU A 237 -17.64 -7.30 -4.26
N TYR A 238 -18.77 -7.99 -4.32
CA TYR A 238 -19.98 -7.56 -3.63
C TYR A 238 -20.03 -8.20 -2.25
N LEU A 239 -19.87 -7.38 -1.21
CA LEU A 239 -19.87 -7.82 0.18
C LEU A 239 -21.17 -7.38 0.84
N GLY A 240 -22.05 -8.35 1.13
CA GLY A 240 -23.42 -8.03 1.51
C GLY A 240 -24.20 -7.48 0.31
N ASP A 241 -24.57 -6.20 0.34
CA ASP A 241 -25.37 -5.52 -0.69
C ASP A 241 -24.67 -4.31 -1.33
N HIS A 242 -23.36 -4.16 -1.16
CA HIS A 242 -22.57 -3.06 -1.73
C HIS A 242 -21.23 -3.55 -2.30
N PRO A 243 -20.66 -2.83 -3.28
CA PRO A 243 -19.35 -3.17 -3.84
C PRO A 243 -18.21 -2.70 -2.94
N VAL A 244 -17.17 -3.52 -2.83
CA VAL A 244 -15.88 -3.16 -2.26
C VAL A 244 -14.80 -3.49 -3.27
N THR A 245 -14.02 -2.48 -3.65
CA THR A 245 -12.88 -2.68 -4.56
C THR A 245 -11.60 -2.91 -3.77
N PHE A 246 -10.91 -4.00 -4.07
CA PHE A 246 -9.58 -4.33 -3.59
C PHE A 246 -8.55 -3.86 -4.60
N VAL A 247 -7.51 -3.18 -4.12
CA VAL A 247 -6.37 -2.70 -4.89
C VAL A 247 -5.11 -3.23 -4.22
N ASN A 248 -4.33 -3.98 -4.97
CA ASN A 248 -3.00 -4.37 -4.56
C ASN A 248 -2.00 -3.45 -5.26
N LEU A 249 -1.35 -2.59 -4.49
CA LEU A 249 -0.30 -1.71 -4.95
C LEU A 249 0.91 -2.56 -5.32
N MET A 250 1.58 -2.10 -6.36
CA MET A 250 2.86 -2.63 -6.78
C MET A 250 3.96 -1.84 -6.06
N SER A 251 5.12 -2.47 -5.88
CA SER A 251 6.31 -1.77 -5.41
C SER A 251 6.96 -0.98 -6.56
N PRO A 252 7.27 0.32 -6.37
CA PRO A 252 8.13 1.06 -7.27
C PRO A 252 9.60 0.65 -7.17
N TRP A 253 10.00 -0.08 -6.12
CA TRP A 253 11.37 -0.53 -5.94
C TRP A 253 11.68 -1.81 -6.73
N TYR A 254 10.87 -2.87 -6.59
CA TYR A 254 11.00 -4.08 -7.41
C TYR A 254 9.71 -4.88 -7.44
N THR A 255 9.45 -5.59 -8.53
CA THR A 255 8.30 -6.49 -8.64
C THR A 255 8.75 -7.90 -9.02
N GLY A 256 7.87 -8.87 -8.82
CA GLY A 256 8.12 -10.27 -9.10
C GLY A 256 8.95 -10.98 -8.03
N ARG A 257 8.98 -12.32 -8.11
CA ARG A 257 9.48 -13.22 -7.06
C ARG A 257 10.96 -13.61 -7.18
N HIS A 258 11.51 -13.61 -8.38
CA HIS A 258 12.84 -14.17 -8.66
C HIS A 258 13.93 -13.10 -8.78
N LYS A 259 13.61 -11.87 -8.38
CA LYS A 259 14.32 -10.65 -8.81
C LYS A 259 14.50 -9.65 -7.67
N ASP A 260 14.41 -10.17 -6.44
CA ASP A 260 14.56 -9.39 -5.23
C ASP A 260 15.99 -8.81 -5.19
N PRO A 261 16.15 -7.55 -4.76
CA PRO A 261 17.48 -6.96 -4.58
C PRO A 261 18.27 -7.75 -3.53
N GLU A 262 19.42 -8.30 -3.92
CA GLU A 262 20.23 -9.16 -3.05
C GLU A 262 21.55 -8.48 -2.69
N ILE A 263 21.84 -8.38 -1.39
CA ILE A 263 23.17 -7.96 -0.91
C ILE A 263 24.09 -9.18 -0.89
N LYS A 264 25.15 -9.13 -1.71
CA LYS A 264 26.18 -10.17 -1.78
C LYS A 264 27.14 -10.09 -0.60
N ALA A 265 27.87 -11.19 -0.39
CA ALA A 265 28.85 -11.30 0.70
C ALA A 265 29.98 -10.26 0.64
N ASP A 266 30.28 -9.72 -0.54
CA ASP A 266 31.25 -8.62 -0.73
C ASP A 266 30.65 -7.22 -0.48
N GLY A 267 29.38 -7.14 -0.08
CA GLY A 267 28.66 -5.90 0.19
C GLY A 267 28.08 -5.21 -1.04
N THR A 268 28.23 -5.78 -2.23
CA THR A 268 27.59 -5.26 -3.45
C THR A 268 26.11 -5.63 -3.50
N LEU A 269 25.33 -4.84 -4.24
CA LEU A 269 23.92 -5.15 -4.53
C LEU A 269 23.82 -5.76 -5.93
N GLU A 270 23.23 -6.95 -6.03
CA GLU A 270 22.71 -7.47 -7.29
C GLU A 270 21.24 -7.09 -7.41
N TYR A 271 20.89 -6.44 -8.52
CA TYR A 271 19.53 -6.05 -8.83
C TYR A 271 19.22 -6.38 -10.29
N THR A 272 18.21 -7.20 -10.51
CA THR A 272 17.70 -7.52 -11.83
C THR A 272 16.25 -7.05 -11.93
N PRO A 273 15.93 -6.04 -12.75
CA PRO A 273 14.56 -5.56 -12.84
C PRO A 273 13.61 -6.62 -13.42
N ASP A 274 12.34 -6.52 -13.07
CA ASP A 274 11.32 -7.38 -13.65
C ASP A 274 11.10 -7.09 -15.15
N ASN A 275 10.33 -7.95 -15.85
CA ASN A 275 9.95 -7.74 -17.23
C ASN A 275 8.41 -7.73 -17.38
N PRO A 276 7.77 -6.60 -17.71
CA PRO A 276 8.38 -5.30 -17.94
C PRO A 276 8.96 -4.68 -16.66
N ASP A 277 10.01 -3.88 -16.82
CA ASP A 277 10.55 -3.05 -15.72
C ASP A 277 9.66 -1.82 -15.56
N VAL A 278 8.87 -1.79 -14.49
CA VAL A 278 7.89 -0.73 -14.23
C VAL A 278 8.19 -0.03 -12.91
N GLN A 279 8.05 1.29 -12.89
CA GLN A 279 8.09 2.12 -11.68
C GLN A 279 6.69 2.65 -11.40
N PRO A 280 5.82 1.85 -10.74
CA PRO A 280 4.41 2.14 -10.56
C PRO A 280 4.12 3.09 -9.39
N THR A 281 3.19 4.03 -9.60
CA THR A 281 2.35 4.57 -8.51
C THR A 281 0.90 4.73 -8.96
N PHE A 282 -0.02 4.87 -8.01
CA PHE A 282 -1.46 4.85 -8.27
C PHE A 282 -2.10 6.20 -7.95
N ALA A 283 -2.75 6.81 -8.94
CA ALA A 283 -3.61 7.97 -8.77
C ALA A 283 -5.05 7.51 -8.53
N ILE A 284 -5.67 7.98 -7.45
CA ILE A 284 -7.01 7.55 -7.05
C ILE A 284 -7.90 8.76 -6.84
N ARG A 285 -9.03 8.78 -7.57
CA ARG A 285 -10.07 9.80 -7.45
C ARG A 285 -11.39 9.17 -7.08
N ILE A 286 -12.02 9.70 -6.05
CA ILE A 286 -13.29 9.19 -5.53
C ILE A 286 -14.38 10.18 -5.90
N TYR A 287 -15.45 9.66 -6.51
CA TYR A 287 -16.65 10.40 -6.86
C TYR A 287 -17.87 9.78 -6.17
N PRO A 288 -19.02 10.48 -6.14
CA PRO A 288 -20.20 9.97 -5.44
C PRO A 288 -20.74 8.63 -5.94
N GLN A 289 -20.47 8.21 -7.19
CA GLN A 289 -20.95 6.93 -7.74
C GLN A 289 -19.82 5.97 -8.17
N GLN A 290 -18.60 6.47 -8.34
CA GLN A 290 -17.50 5.69 -8.91
C GLN A 290 -16.17 6.08 -8.30
N ILE A 291 -15.19 5.19 -8.43
CA ILE A 291 -13.79 5.44 -8.12
C ILE A 291 -12.99 5.26 -9.40
N ASN A 292 -12.17 6.26 -9.72
CA ASN A 292 -11.22 6.21 -10.82
C ASN A 292 -9.84 5.87 -10.25
N ILE A 293 -9.27 4.76 -10.68
CA ILE A 293 -7.97 4.27 -10.25
C ILE A 293 -7.10 4.23 -11.49
N ARG A 294 -5.92 4.86 -11.46
CA ARG A 294 -5.00 4.89 -12.60
C ARG A 294 -3.62 4.54 -12.12
N VAL A 295 -2.94 3.62 -12.81
CA VAL A 295 -1.55 3.29 -12.53
C VAL A 295 -0.64 3.96 -13.55
N ARG A 296 0.41 4.59 -13.05
CA ARG A 296 1.41 5.27 -13.87
C ARG A 296 2.72 4.53 -13.77
N ASP A 297 3.31 4.20 -14.91
CA ASP A 297 4.72 3.86 -14.98
C ASP A 297 5.53 5.13 -15.19
N HIS A 298 6.35 5.46 -14.20
CA HIS A 298 7.18 6.64 -14.20
C HIS A 298 8.45 6.47 -15.04
N HIS A 299 8.87 5.23 -15.30
CA HIS A 299 10.01 4.95 -16.17
C HIS A 299 9.71 5.39 -17.61
N THR A 300 8.56 4.96 -18.14
CA THR A 300 8.09 5.36 -19.48
C THR A 300 7.27 6.64 -19.50
N ARG A 301 6.90 7.17 -18.33
CA ARG A 301 6.01 8.33 -18.12
C ARG A 301 4.62 8.13 -18.73
N GLN A 302 4.12 6.90 -18.74
CA GLN A 302 2.83 6.53 -19.34
C GLN A 302 1.84 6.03 -18.28
N TRP A 303 0.55 6.22 -18.56
CA TRP A 303 -0.51 5.56 -17.81
C TRP A 303 -0.66 4.14 -18.34
N LEU A 304 -0.42 3.13 -17.51
CA LEU A 304 -0.51 1.73 -17.95
C LEU A 304 -1.98 1.31 -18.08
N LYS A 305 -2.83 1.73 -17.13
CA LYS A 305 -4.29 1.51 -17.17
C LYS A 305 -5.05 2.41 -16.24
N GLU A 306 -6.34 2.46 -16.55
CA GLU A 306 -7.38 3.11 -15.78
C GLU A 306 -8.51 2.10 -15.50
N TRP A 307 -8.98 2.08 -14.26
CA TRP A 307 -10.17 1.36 -13.84
C TRP A 307 -11.20 2.38 -13.33
N ASN A 308 -12.43 2.26 -13.82
CA ASN A 308 -13.59 2.97 -13.29
C ASN A 308 -14.47 1.94 -12.61
N VAL A 309 -14.43 1.91 -11.27
CA VAL A 309 -15.11 0.90 -10.45
C VAL A 309 -16.29 1.52 -9.71
N PRO A 310 -17.35 0.75 -9.40
CA PRO A 310 -18.49 1.28 -8.65
C PRO A 310 -18.09 1.61 -7.21
N ARG A 311 -18.61 2.72 -6.68
CA ARG A 311 -18.51 3.05 -5.24
C ARG A 311 -19.75 2.58 -4.46
N THR A 312 -20.89 2.53 -5.13
CA THR A 312 -22.21 2.14 -4.58
C THR A 312 -22.87 1.18 -5.52
#